data_AF-A0A6G1G7J5-F1
#
_entry.id   AF-A0A6G1G7J5-F1
#
_cell.length_a   1.000
_cell.length_b   1.000
_cell.length_c   1.000
_cell.angle_alpha   90.00
_cell.angle_beta   90.00
_cell.angle_gamma   90.00
#
_symmetry.space_group_name_H-M   'P 1'
#
loop_
_entity.id
_entity.type
_entity.pdbx_description
1 polymer ?
#
loop_
_entity_poly.entity_id
_entity_poly.type
_entity_poly.pdbx_seq_one_letter_code
_entity_poly.pdbx_strand_id
1 'polypeptide(L)'
;MRGWVGCNCGVEFYVYKQEDIADHLRECGYGVPCEGCFLGFDSRPGLAQHLKLNNGCRTCHRHFSTENGLRQHEQVHLPRTVECFKCNEKFISFSAMILHLEQEICWQDPNHELEHAAATCFQWRRFVERSSRIELLNGVVDGNPFYCERCYRTFPFLSALFQHATFSNQCDASIDDGALAKLVRWLELVIEYGYVSKR
;
A
#
# COMPACT_ATOMS: atom_id res chain seq x y z
N MET A 1 -13.63 -22.10 2.06
CA MET A 1 -13.29 -21.90 0.63
C MET A 1 -13.90 -23.03 -0.16
N ARG A 2 -14.50 -22.75 -1.32
CA ARG A 2 -15.00 -23.77 -2.26
C ARG A 2 -14.34 -23.54 -3.61
N GLY A 3 -13.73 -24.56 -4.20
CA GLY A 3 -13.02 -24.44 -5.48
C GLY A 3 -11.98 -25.53 -5.72
N TRP A 4 -11.46 -25.57 -6.93
CA TRP A 4 -10.38 -26.49 -7.31
C TRP A 4 -9.04 -26.05 -6.70
N VAL A 5 -8.32 -27.01 -6.13
CA VAL A 5 -6.97 -26.83 -5.57
C VAL A 5 -6.05 -27.88 -6.18
N GLY A 6 -4.85 -27.47 -6.58
CA GLY A 6 -3.81 -28.36 -7.06
C GLY A 6 -2.85 -28.79 -5.95
N CYS A 7 -2.22 -29.94 -6.12
CA CYS A 7 -1.15 -30.46 -5.27
C CYS A 7 0.07 -30.83 -6.12
N ASN A 8 1.30 -30.66 -5.62
CA ASN A 8 2.52 -31.08 -6.34
C ASN A 8 2.63 -32.60 -6.52
N CYS A 9 1.76 -33.41 -5.91
CA CYS A 9 1.61 -34.82 -6.26
C CYS A 9 1.01 -35.02 -7.68
N GLY A 10 0.59 -33.95 -8.36
CA GLY A 10 0.00 -33.97 -9.69
C GLY A 10 -1.53 -34.09 -9.71
N VAL A 11 -2.17 -34.09 -8.53
CA VAL A 11 -3.62 -34.19 -8.39
C VAL A 11 -4.24 -32.80 -8.23
N GLU A 12 -5.26 -32.53 -9.04
CA GLU A 12 -6.20 -31.42 -8.81
C GLU A 12 -7.50 -31.99 -8.23
N PHE A 13 -8.03 -31.37 -7.18
CA PHE A 13 -9.25 -31.82 -6.52
C PHE A 13 -10.12 -30.64 -6.09
N TYR A 14 -11.42 -30.88 -5.99
CA TYR A 14 -12.38 -29.86 -5.56
C TYR A 14 -12.50 -29.85 -4.04
N VAL A 15 -12.26 -28.69 -3.44
CA VAL A 15 -12.35 -28.46 -2.01
C VAL A 15 -13.75 -27.95 -1.68
N TYR A 16 -14.46 -28.65 -0.79
CA TYR A 16 -15.76 -28.22 -0.25
C TYR A 16 -15.60 -27.51 1.09
N LYS A 17 -14.59 -27.93 1.88
CA LYS A 17 -14.22 -27.40 3.19
C LYS A 17 -12.71 -27.51 3.40
N GLN A 18 -12.15 -26.68 4.28
CA GLN A 18 -10.69 -26.54 4.43
C GLN A 18 -9.99 -27.82 4.93
N GLU A 19 -10.73 -28.68 5.63
CA GLU A 19 -10.30 -30.01 6.06
C GLU A 19 -9.92 -30.92 4.89
N ASP A 20 -10.60 -30.80 3.73
CA ASP A 20 -10.37 -31.66 2.56
C ASP A 20 -8.92 -31.53 2.03
N ILE A 21 -8.33 -30.34 2.18
CA ILE A 21 -6.92 -30.09 1.84
C ILE A 21 -6.03 -30.85 2.82
N ALA A 22 -6.30 -30.74 4.12
CA ALA A 22 -5.49 -31.39 5.16
C ALA A 22 -5.57 -32.93 5.10
N ASP A 23 -6.71 -33.50 4.66
CA ASP A 23 -6.86 -34.92 4.42
C ASP A 23 -6.00 -35.37 3.22
N HIS A 24 -6.15 -34.72 2.06
CA HIS A 24 -5.37 -35.05 0.87
C HIS A 24 -3.85 -34.97 1.11
N LEU A 25 -3.38 -33.89 1.75
CA LEU A 25 -1.96 -33.67 1.99
C LEU A 25 -1.34 -34.69 2.94
N ARG A 26 -2.12 -35.29 3.85
CA ARG A 26 -1.68 -36.41 4.70
C ARG A 26 -1.48 -37.69 3.90
N GLU A 27 -2.31 -37.93 2.89
CA GLU A 27 -2.29 -39.17 2.11
C GLU A 27 -1.22 -39.16 1.01
N CYS A 28 -1.00 -38.03 0.35
CA CYS A 28 -0.14 -37.97 -0.84
C CYS A 28 1.35 -37.75 -0.54
N GLY A 29 1.73 -37.53 0.72
CA GLY A 29 3.12 -37.27 1.13
C GLY A 29 3.58 -35.82 0.92
N TYR A 30 2.70 -34.93 0.45
CA TYR A 30 2.97 -33.49 0.30
C TYR A 30 2.44 -32.68 1.49
N GLY A 31 2.68 -33.19 2.70
CA GLY A 31 2.10 -32.71 3.97
C GLY A 31 2.51 -31.32 4.43
N VAL A 32 3.29 -30.58 3.64
CA VAL A 32 3.69 -29.20 3.93
C VAL A 32 2.86 -28.25 3.05
N PRO A 33 1.66 -27.82 3.49
CA PRO A 33 0.83 -26.90 2.72
C PRO A 33 1.47 -25.52 2.65
N CYS A 34 1.32 -24.87 1.50
CA CYS A 34 1.37 -23.43 1.44
C CYS A 34 0.05 -22.82 1.95
N GLU A 35 0.09 -21.93 2.95
CA GLU A 35 -1.13 -21.29 3.48
C GLU A 35 -1.78 -20.30 2.51
N GLY A 36 -1.02 -19.81 1.53
CA GLY A 36 -1.50 -18.81 0.58
C GLY A 36 -2.16 -19.37 -0.69
N CYS A 37 -1.65 -20.49 -1.21
CA CYS A 37 -2.18 -21.11 -2.43
C CYS A 37 -2.67 -22.55 -2.22
N PHE A 38 -2.52 -23.08 -1.00
CA PHE A 38 -2.91 -24.43 -0.59
C PHE A 38 -2.22 -25.57 -1.34
N LEU A 39 -1.20 -25.25 -2.15
CA LEU A 39 -0.37 -26.23 -2.83
C LEU A 39 0.47 -26.99 -1.79
N GLY A 40 0.44 -28.32 -1.89
CA GLY A 40 1.22 -29.22 -1.03
C GLY A 40 2.68 -29.34 -1.47
N PHE A 41 3.60 -29.47 -0.50
CA PHE A 41 5.02 -29.72 -0.72
C PHE A 41 5.49 -30.94 0.08
N ASP A 42 6.44 -31.68 -0.49
CA ASP A 42 7.09 -32.84 0.15
C ASP A 42 8.02 -32.46 1.32
N SER A 43 8.40 -31.18 1.40
CA SER A 43 9.45 -30.71 2.30
C SER A 43 9.38 -29.20 2.55
N ARG A 44 9.88 -28.76 3.72
CA ARG A 44 10.00 -27.31 4.05
C ARG A 44 10.90 -26.55 3.07
N PRO A 45 12.05 -27.10 2.58
CA PRO A 45 12.83 -26.47 1.52
C PRO A 45 12.06 -26.29 0.21
N GLY A 46 11.24 -27.28 -0.19
CA GLY A 46 10.37 -27.18 -1.36
C GLY A 46 9.36 -26.04 -1.24
N LEU A 47 8.69 -25.92 -0.09
CA LEU A 47 7.83 -24.77 0.21
C LEU A 47 8.62 -23.45 0.19
N ALA A 48 9.81 -23.40 0.79
CA ALA A 48 10.64 -22.19 0.81
C ALA A 48 11.07 -21.74 -0.60
N GLN A 49 11.36 -22.68 -1.51
CA GLN A 49 11.66 -22.39 -2.91
C GLN A 49 10.41 -21.88 -3.65
N HIS A 50 9.25 -22.50 -3.42
CA HIS A 50 7.98 -22.01 -3.94
C HIS A 50 7.68 -20.58 -3.49
N LEU A 51 7.82 -20.29 -2.19
CA LEU A 51 7.59 -18.94 -1.64
C LEU A 51 8.53 -17.90 -2.26
N LYS A 52 9.79 -18.28 -2.55
CA LYS A 52 10.74 -17.41 -3.27
C LYS A 52 10.33 -17.12 -4.71
N LEU A 53 9.71 -18.08 -5.39
CA LEU A 53 9.34 -17.96 -6.81
C LEU A 53 7.94 -17.38 -7.01
N ASN A 54 7.04 -17.50 -6.04
CA ASN A 54 5.59 -17.27 -6.23
C ASN A 54 4.98 -16.21 -5.31
N ASN A 55 5.59 -15.03 -5.17
CA ASN A 55 5.00 -13.90 -4.43
C ASN A 55 4.47 -14.28 -3.03
N GLY A 56 5.21 -15.14 -2.32
CA GLY A 56 4.88 -15.62 -0.98
C GLY A 56 5.59 -14.83 0.11
N CYS A 57 4.85 -14.39 1.13
CA CYS A 57 5.40 -13.71 2.29
C CYS A 57 6.28 -14.68 3.10
N ARG A 58 7.52 -14.28 3.40
CA ARG A 58 8.43 -15.14 4.17
C ARG A 58 8.11 -15.19 5.67
N THR A 59 7.38 -14.19 6.17
CA THR A 59 7.05 -14.06 7.60
C THR A 59 5.77 -14.82 7.96
N CYS A 60 4.71 -14.70 7.16
CA CYS A 60 3.42 -15.34 7.44
C CYS A 60 2.94 -16.30 6.35
N HIS A 61 3.76 -16.57 5.33
CA HIS A 61 3.49 -17.58 4.28
C HIS A 61 2.23 -17.34 3.45
N ARG A 62 1.64 -16.14 3.53
CA ARG A 62 0.53 -15.70 2.68
C ARG A 62 1.01 -15.42 1.25
N HIS A 63 0.18 -15.79 0.26
CA HIS A 63 0.44 -15.54 -1.16
C HIS A 63 -0.32 -14.34 -1.71
N PHE A 64 0.29 -13.73 -2.72
CA PHE A 64 -0.26 -12.62 -3.47
C PHE A 64 -0.24 -12.94 -4.97
N SER A 65 -1.26 -12.47 -5.69
CA SER A 65 -1.35 -12.63 -7.14
C SER A 65 -0.28 -11.83 -7.89
N THR A 66 0.31 -10.83 -7.26
CA THR A 66 1.34 -9.96 -7.84
C THR A 66 2.46 -9.69 -6.85
N GLU A 67 3.67 -9.47 -7.35
CA GLU A 67 4.83 -9.08 -6.55
C GLU A 67 4.60 -7.76 -5.81
N ASN A 68 3.94 -6.79 -6.47
CA ASN A 68 3.54 -5.53 -5.86
C ASN A 68 2.60 -5.73 -4.66
N GLY A 69 1.65 -6.68 -4.77
CA GLY A 69 0.79 -7.07 -3.66
C GLY A 69 1.55 -7.68 -2.49
N LEU A 70 2.55 -8.52 -2.78
CA LEU A 70 3.46 -9.04 -1.75
C LEU A 70 4.24 -7.91 -1.06
N ARG A 71 4.88 -7.02 -1.83
CA ARG A 71 5.70 -5.92 -1.29
C ARG A 71 4.89 -5.00 -0.38
N GLN A 72 3.65 -4.67 -0.77
CA GLN A 72 2.73 -3.90 0.07
C GLN A 72 2.38 -4.66 1.35
N HIS A 73 2.10 -5.95 1.25
CA HIS A 73 1.78 -6.77 2.40
C HIS A 73 2.96 -6.91 3.37
N GLU A 74 4.20 -7.05 2.91
CA GLU A 74 5.35 -7.22 3.80
C GLU A 74 5.50 -6.08 4.82
N GLN A 75 4.96 -4.90 4.52
CA GLN A 75 4.92 -3.76 5.45
C GLN A 75 4.09 -4.04 6.71
N VAL A 76 3.10 -4.94 6.67
CA VAL A 76 2.28 -5.26 7.86
C VAL A 76 3.08 -5.93 8.96
N HIS A 77 4.27 -6.45 8.63
CA HIS A 77 5.19 -7.05 9.57
C HIS A 77 6.18 -6.05 10.17
N LEU A 78 6.22 -4.82 9.65
CA LEU A 78 7.04 -3.76 10.20
C LEU A 78 6.35 -3.08 11.39
N PRO A 79 7.12 -2.54 12.34
CA PRO A 79 6.56 -1.73 13.41
C PRO A 79 5.91 -0.45 12.84
N ARG A 80 4.86 0.02 13.52
CA ARG A 80 4.20 1.29 13.20
C ARG A 80 5.03 2.44 13.74
N THR A 81 5.73 3.15 12.86
CA THR A 81 6.66 4.22 13.23
C THR A 81 6.24 5.60 12.75
N VAL A 82 5.29 5.69 11.82
CA VAL A 82 4.82 6.96 11.26
C VAL A 82 3.70 7.51 12.14
N GLU A 83 3.94 8.63 12.81
CA GLU A 83 2.93 9.27 13.67
C GLU A 83 1.99 10.16 12.85
N CYS A 84 0.72 10.20 13.24
CA CYS A 84 -0.24 11.13 12.66
C CYS A 84 0.08 12.57 13.05
N PHE A 85 -0.09 13.51 12.13
CA PHE A 85 0.16 14.93 12.40
C PHE A 85 -0.83 15.57 13.38
N LYS A 86 -1.98 14.92 13.65
CA LYS A 86 -3.08 15.48 14.45
C LYS A 86 -3.44 14.64 15.68
N CYS A 87 -2.96 13.41 15.77
CA CYS A 87 -3.26 12.50 16.88
C CYS A 87 -2.08 11.57 17.17
N ASN A 88 -2.13 10.83 18.27
CA ASN A 88 -1.02 9.98 18.70
C ASN A 88 -1.03 8.58 18.04
N GLU A 89 -1.88 8.36 17.03
CA GLU A 89 -1.93 7.09 16.30
C GLU A 89 -0.71 6.92 15.40
N LYS A 90 -0.22 5.68 15.32
CA LYS A 90 0.95 5.32 14.52
C LYS A 90 0.58 4.36 13.39
N PHE A 91 1.23 4.53 12.26
CA PHE A 91 0.98 3.84 11.01
C PHE A 91 2.24 3.14 10.52
N ILE A 92 2.05 2.08 9.73
CA ILE A 92 3.14 1.32 9.10
C ILE A 92 3.80 2.09 7.94
N SER A 93 3.09 3.05 7.33
CA SER A 93 3.58 3.82 6.19
C SER A 93 2.98 5.22 6.16
N PHE A 94 3.65 6.12 5.44
CA PHE A 94 3.17 7.50 5.22
C PHE A 94 1.82 7.54 4.50
N SER A 95 1.66 6.73 3.44
CA SER A 95 0.40 6.65 2.69
C SER A 95 -0.79 6.21 3.56
N ALA A 96 -0.56 5.33 4.55
CA ALA A 96 -1.60 4.89 5.47
C ALA A 96 -1.99 5.98 6.47
N MET A 97 -1.03 6.77 6.95
CA MET A 97 -1.30 7.94 7.79
C MET A 97 -2.07 9.02 7.02
N ILE A 98 -1.69 9.30 5.78
CA ILE A 98 -2.40 10.25 4.92
C ILE A 98 -3.84 9.78 4.64
N LEU A 99 -4.03 8.49 4.32
CA LEU A 99 -5.38 7.93 4.13
C LEU A 99 -6.25 8.10 5.38
N HIS A 100 -5.66 7.97 6.57
CA HIS A 100 -6.36 8.18 7.83
C HIS A 100 -6.82 9.64 8.02
N LEU A 101 -6.06 10.62 7.52
CA LEU A 101 -6.48 12.03 7.47
C LEU A 101 -7.58 12.25 6.44
N GLU A 102 -7.42 11.72 5.22
CA GLU A 102 -8.38 11.85 4.11
C GLU A 102 -9.75 11.21 4.42
N GLN A 103 -9.79 10.20 5.29
CA GLN A 103 -11.04 9.54 5.73
C GLN A 103 -11.72 10.23 6.92
N GLU A 104 -11.20 11.36 7.38
CA GLU A 104 -11.72 12.14 8.51
C GLU A 104 -11.86 11.33 9.82
N ILE A 105 -11.04 10.30 10.00
CA ILE A 105 -11.17 9.37 11.13
C ILE A 105 -10.67 9.99 12.45
N CYS A 106 -9.57 10.77 12.42
CA CYS A 106 -9.06 11.46 13.62
C CYS A 106 -9.34 12.96 13.65
N TRP A 107 -9.50 13.56 12.47
CA TRP A 107 -9.55 14.98 12.30
C TRP A 107 -10.53 15.27 11.17
N GLN A 108 -11.63 15.93 11.52
CA GLN A 108 -12.55 16.45 10.52
C GLN A 108 -11.83 17.62 9.85
N ASP A 109 -11.62 17.49 8.54
CA ASP A 109 -10.97 18.48 7.70
C ASP A 109 -12.02 19.14 6.79
N PRO A 110 -12.94 19.96 7.34
CA PRO A 110 -14.01 20.56 6.54
C PRO A 110 -13.47 21.53 5.47
N ASN A 111 -12.19 21.87 5.52
CA ASN A 111 -11.54 22.82 4.60
C ASN A 111 -10.60 22.15 3.59
N HIS A 112 -10.45 20.82 3.64
CA HIS A 112 -9.46 20.09 2.85
C HIS A 112 -8.06 20.72 2.98
N GLU A 113 -7.61 21.05 4.21
CA GLU A 113 -6.31 21.67 4.45
C GLU A 113 -5.17 20.78 3.94
N LEU A 114 -5.35 19.46 3.90
CA LEU A 114 -4.36 18.53 3.38
C LEU A 114 -4.12 18.76 1.87
N GLU A 115 -5.17 18.77 1.05
CA GLU A 115 -5.08 18.99 -0.39
C GLU A 115 -4.71 20.44 -0.72
N HIS A 116 -5.23 21.39 0.06
CA HIS A 116 -4.81 22.78 -0.01
C HIS A 116 -3.31 22.92 0.25
N ALA A 117 -2.77 22.24 1.27
CA ALA A 117 -1.35 22.27 1.60
C ALA A 117 -0.50 21.70 0.45
N ALA A 118 -0.97 20.65 -0.23
CA ALA A 118 -0.31 20.15 -1.44
C ALA A 118 -0.31 21.21 -2.58
N ALA A 119 -1.41 21.93 -2.78
CA ALA A 119 -1.52 22.97 -3.81
C ALA A 119 -0.72 24.26 -3.52
N THR A 120 -0.38 24.49 -2.25
CA THR A 120 0.47 25.61 -1.80
C THR A 120 1.96 25.27 -1.74
N CYS A 121 2.32 23.99 -1.72
CA CYS A 121 3.71 23.55 -1.74
C CYS A 121 4.47 24.17 -2.94
N PHE A 122 5.69 24.67 -2.73
CA PHE A 122 6.49 25.30 -3.80
C PHE A 122 6.69 24.38 -5.03
N GLN A 123 6.73 23.07 -4.81
CA GLN A 123 6.90 22.08 -5.85
C GLN A 123 5.58 21.53 -6.41
N TRP A 124 4.42 22.14 -6.11
CA TRP A 124 3.10 21.63 -6.49
C TRP A 124 3.00 21.18 -7.95
N ARG A 125 3.64 21.89 -8.90
CA ARG A 125 3.61 21.56 -10.33
C ARG A 125 4.10 20.16 -10.66
N ARG A 126 4.81 19.51 -9.76
CA ARG A 126 5.43 18.19 -9.89
C ARG A 126 4.49 17.06 -9.47
N PHE A 127 3.36 17.37 -8.84
CA PHE A 127 2.45 16.36 -8.31
C PHE A 127 0.98 16.79 -8.24
N VAL A 128 0.67 18.05 -8.54
CA VAL A 128 -0.69 18.59 -8.69
C VAL A 128 -0.92 18.99 -10.14
N GLU A 129 -2.02 18.51 -10.70
CA GLU A 129 -2.48 18.87 -12.03
C GLU A 129 -2.79 20.37 -12.13
N ARG A 130 -2.36 20.99 -13.23
CA ARG A 130 -2.47 22.45 -13.39
C ARG A 130 -3.91 22.94 -13.36
N SER A 131 -4.82 22.17 -13.95
CA SER A 131 -6.25 22.47 -13.99
C SER A 131 -6.89 22.44 -12.61
N SER A 132 -6.46 21.51 -11.76
CA SER A 132 -7.09 21.26 -10.45
C SER A 132 -6.53 22.13 -9.33
N ARG A 133 -5.40 22.83 -9.54
CA ARG A 133 -4.77 23.61 -8.46
C ARG A 133 -5.72 24.64 -7.83
N ILE A 134 -6.46 25.39 -8.64
CA ILE A 134 -7.33 26.45 -8.11
C ILE A 134 -8.48 25.86 -7.29
N GLU A 135 -9.00 24.71 -7.71
CA GLU A 135 -10.04 23.96 -6.98
C GLU A 135 -9.49 23.50 -5.62
N LEU A 136 -8.31 22.88 -5.60
CA LEU A 136 -7.66 22.46 -4.35
C LEU A 136 -7.39 23.63 -3.39
N LEU A 137 -6.97 24.79 -3.92
CA LEU A 137 -6.78 26.00 -3.09
C LEU A 137 -8.08 26.53 -2.50
N ASN A 138 -9.22 26.25 -3.14
CA ASN A 138 -10.54 26.62 -2.66
C ASN A 138 -11.20 25.50 -1.82
N GLY A 139 -10.47 24.44 -1.50
CA GLY A 139 -10.98 23.30 -0.73
C GLY A 139 -11.96 22.43 -1.51
N VAL A 140 -11.83 22.40 -2.85
CA VAL A 140 -12.62 21.54 -3.73
C VAL A 140 -11.71 20.44 -4.28
N VAL A 141 -12.05 19.18 -3.97
CA VAL A 141 -11.34 17.99 -4.46
C VAL A 141 -12.25 17.27 -5.46
N ASP A 142 -11.89 17.29 -6.73
CA ASP A 142 -12.62 16.60 -7.81
C ASP A 142 -11.66 15.92 -8.79
N GLY A 143 -12.13 14.82 -9.39
CA GLY A 143 -11.39 14.06 -10.38
C GLY A 143 -10.10 13.43 -9.85
N ASN A 144 -9.01 13.62 -10.60
CA ASN A 144 -7.68 13.10 -10.26
C ASN A 144 -6.65 14.25 -10.18
N PRO A 145 -6.70 15.06 -9.12
CA PRO A 145 -5.94 16.30 -9.05
C PRO A 145 -4.43 16.06 -8.82
N PHE A 146 -4.03 14.84 -8.47
CA PHE A 146 -2.65 14.49 -8.20
C PHE A 146 -2.06 13.63 -9.32
N TYR A 147 -0.76 13.72 -9.54
CA TYR A 147 -0.08 12.87 -10.53
C TYR A 147 1.36 12.54 -10.15
N CYS A 148 1.88 11.46 -10.70
CA CYS A 148 3.29 11.10 -10.58
C CYS A 148 4.11 11.72 -11.70
N GLU A 149 5.12 12.56 -11.41
CA GLU A 149 5.97 13.15 -12.46
C GLU A 149 6.79 12.12 -13.26
N ARG A 150 7.05 10.93 -12.69
CA ARG A 150 7.87 9.90 -13.34
C ARG A 150 7.10 9.13 -14.40
N CYS A 151 5.87 8.73 -14.09
CA CYS A 151 5.05 7.88 -14.96
C CYS A 151 3.76 8.54 -15.46
N TYR A 152 3.50 9.78 -15.05
CA TYR A 152 2.33 10.60 -15.40
C TYR A 152 0.96 9.98 -15.10
N ARG A 153 0.89 8.94 -14.27
CA ARG A 153 -0.38 8.44 -13.76
C ARG A 153 -0.99 9.46 -12.80
N THR A 154 -2.30 9.61 -12.91
CA THR A 154 -3.10 10.51 -12.08
C THR A 154 -3.78 9.74 -10.96
N PHE A 155 -4.03 10.42 -9.84
CA PHE A 155 -4.59 9.85 -8.62
C PHE A 155 -5.65 10.80 -8.03
N PRO A 156 -6.75 10.24 -7.49
CA PRO A 156 -7.79 11.04 -6.84
C PRO A 156 -7.36 11.57 -5.47
N PHE A 157 -6.41 10.88 -4.81
CA PHE A 157 -6.01 11.14 -3.43
C PHE A 157 -4.48 11.20 -3.30
N LEU A 158 -3.99 11.95 -2.31
CA LEU A 158 -2.57 11.99 -1.98
C LEU A 158 -2.11 10.63 -1.46
N SER A 159 -2.92 9.95 -0.65
CA SER A 159 -2.61 8.61 -0.16
C SER A 159 -2.31 7.63 -1.30
N ALA A 160 -3.06 7.72 -2.39
CA ALA A 160 -2.88 6.88 -3.58
C ALA A 160 -1.59 7.23 -4.34
N LEU A 161 -1.26 8.51 -4.49
CA LEU A 161 0.02 8.94 -5.07
C LEU A 161 1.22 8.47 -4.21
N PHE A 162 1.14 8.63 -2.88
CA PHE A 162 2.20 8.18 -1.98
C PHE A 162 2.31 6.65 -1.95
N GLN A 163 1.20 5.92 -1.96
CA GLN A 163 1.21 4.46 -2.06
C GLN A 163 1.87 4.02 -3.37
N HIS A 164 1.55 4.69 -4.48
CA HIS A 164 2.19 4.44 -5.77
C HIS A 164 3.71 4.66 -5.70
N ALA A 165 4.16 5.81 -5.21
CA ALA A 165 5.58 6.14 -5.09
C ALA A 165 6.32 5.26 -4.06
N THR A 166 5.62 4.66 -3.11
CA THR A 166 6.26 3.79 -2.11
C THR A 166 6.38 2.36 -2.60
N PHE A 167 5.35 1.82 -3.27
CA PHE A 167 5.25 0.38 -3.49
C PHE A 167 5.30 -0.05 -4.95
N SER A 168 5.00 0.83 -5.91
CA SER A 168 5.02 0.43 -7.32
C SER A 168 6.40 -0.10 -7.73
N ASN A 169 6.43 -1.26 -8.39
CA ASN A 169 7.63 -1.82 -9.02
C ASN A 169 7.77 -1.40 -10.49
N GLN A 170 6.84 -0.59 -11.00
CA GLN A 170 6.80 -0.11 -12.39
C GLN A 170 7.12 1.39 -12.50
N CYS A 171 7.56 2.01 -11.41
CA CYS A 171 7.84 3.43 -11.32
C CYS A 171 9.02 3.65 -10.37
N ASP A 172 9.90 4.59 -10.71
CA ASP A 172 11.08 4.99 -9.91
C ASP A 172 10.80 6.21 -9.03
N ALA A 173 9.54 6.65 -8.92
CA ALA A 173 9.17 7.69 -7.97
C ALA A 173 9.40 7.21 -6.55
N SER A 174 9.84 8.12 -5.68
CA SER A 174 10.12 7.85 -4.27
C SER A 174 9.55 8.97 -3.42
N ILE A 175 9.06 8.61 -2.22
CA ILE A 175 8.66 9.58 -1.20
C ILE A 175 9.84 10.09 -0.38
N ASP A 176 11.00 9.43 -0.48
CA ASP A 176 12.20 9.75 0.29
C ASP A 176 13.14 10.71 -0.46
N ASP A 177 12.89 10.95 -1.75
CA ASP A 177 13.62 11.92 -2.56
C ASP A 177 12.74 12.88 -3.39
N GLY A 178 13.39 13.83 -4.06
CA GLY A 178 12.75 14.66 -5.08
C GLY A 178 11.64 15.59 -4.58
N ALA A 179 10.60 15.73 -5.38
CA ALA A 179 9.47 16.63 -5.11
C ALA A 179 8.51 16.06 -4.05
N LEU A 180 8.34 14.74 -3.99
CA LEU A 180 7.46 14.09 -3.01
C LEU A 180 8.08 14.15 -1.60
N ALA A 181 9.40 13.99 -1.44
CA ALA A 181 10.04 14.21 -0.13
C ALA A 181 9.89 15.64 0.38
N LYS A 182 9.93 16.62 -0.52
CA LYS A 182 9.67 18.03 -0.17
C LYS A 182 8.21 18.24 0.21
N LEU A 183 7.27 17.57 -0.45
CA LEU A 183 5.86 17.58 -0.08
C LEU A 183 5.64 16.96 1.29
N VAL A 184 6.21 15.78 1.59
CA VAL A 184 6.12 15.12 2.90
C VAL A 184 6.52 16.07 4.02
N ARG A 185 7.70 16.68 3.92
CA ARG A 185 8.21 17.66 4.90
C ARG A 185 7.33 18.90 5.00
N TRP A 186 6.76 19.35 3.88
CA TRP A 186 5.85 20.49 3.86
C TRP A 186 4.54 20.19 4.57
N LEU A 187 3.96 19.02 4.33
CA LEU A 187 2.73 18.57 5.00
C LEU A 187 2.94 18.43 6.50
N GLU A 188 4.04 17.81 6.93
CA GLU A 188 4.40 17.72 8.35
C GLU A 188 4.42 19.11 9.00
N LEU A 189 5.14 20.07 8.40
CA LEU A 189 5.24 21.42 8.92
C LEU A 189 3.89 22.17 8.97
N VAL A 190 3.12 22.13 7.88
CA VAL A 190 1.88 22.92 7.76
C VAL A 190 0.76 22.32 8.59
N ILE A 191 0.63 20.99 8.61
CA ILE A 191 -0.47 20.31 9.29
C ILE A 191 -0.20 20.26 10.80
N GLU A 192 1.04 20.06 11.24
CA GLU A 192 1.38 20.01 12.67
C GLU A 192 1.46 21.42 13.30
N TYR A 193 2.09 22.39 12.62
CA TYR A 193 2.40 23.71 13.20
C TYR A 193 1.58 24.88 12.63
N GLY A 194 0.75 24.65 11.61
CA GLY A 194 0.00 25.68 10.92
C GLY A 194 0.82 26.50 9.90
N TYR A 195 0.15 27.36 9.13
CA TYR A 195 0.81 28.23 8.16
C TYR A 195 1.67 29.28 8.87
N VAL A 196 2.99 29.07 8.93
CA VAL A 196 3.92 30.12 9.36
C VAL A 196 4.02 31.15 8.23
N SER A 197 3.19 32.18 8.29
CA SER A 197 3.34 33.38 7.45
C SER A 197 4.72 33.98 7.72
N LYS A 198 5.65 33.81 6.77
CA LYS A 198 6.87 34.62 6.74
C LYS A 198 6.46 36.06 6.44
N ARG A 199 6.51 36.90 7.48
CA ARG A 199 6.60 38.36 7.34
C ARG A 199 7.86 38.75 6.58
#